data_AF-A0A5C0ZMK9-F1
#
_entry.id   AF-A0A5C0ZMK9-F1
#
_cell.length_a   1.000
_cell.length_b   1.000
_cell.length_c   1.000
_cell.angle_alpha   90.00
_cell.angle_beta   90.00
_cell.angle_gamma   90.00
#
_symmetry.space_group_name_H-M   'P 1'
#
loop_
_entity.id
_entity.type
_entity.pdbx_description
1 polymer ?
#
loop_
_entity_poly.entity_id
_entity_poly.type
_entity_poly.pdbx_seq_one_letter_code
_entity_poly.pdbx_strand_id
1 'polypeptide(L)'
;MKTANKTNVLLKMLSMKDCNEIFCISREGIVTGNFLQDLQLNENSPIEFTQRLLWLSKGLYTIRLDYDPKKIVGYTLFYRLNVAFFRSLCILSDFYRPNIISQVHEQMSELGKFCYGITTCISKRNPLSNSDMGFSMQLIPGTFTR
;
A
#
# COMPACT_ATOMS: atom_id res chain seq x y z
N MET A 1 -26.84 -22.40 4.51
CA MET A 1 -25.62 -21.62 4.75
C MET A 1 -25.30 -20.83 3.49
N LYS A 2 -25.37 -19.49 3.51
CA LYS A 2 -24.90 -18.67 2.38
C LYS A 2 -23.38 -18.68 2.42
N THR A 3 -22.74 -19.25 1.40
CA THR A 3 -21.31 -19.09 1.14
C THR A 3 -21.02 -17.60 1.11
N ALA A 4 -20.28 -17.10 2.09
CA ALA A 4 -19.76 -15.74 2.03
C ALA A 4 -18.90 -15.66 0.76
N ASN A 5 -19.33 -14.86 -0.22
CA ASN A 5 -18.57 -14.66 -1.45
C ASN A 5 -17.15 -14.27 -1.06
N LYS A 6 -16.19 -15.16 -1.34
CA LYS A 6 -14.79 -14.95 -1.02
C LYS A 6 -14.25 -13.87 -1.95
N THR A 7 -14.27 -12.62 -1.49
CA THR A 7 -13.72 -11.49 -2.25
C THR A 7 -12.20 -11.59 -2.31
N ASN A 8 -11.66 -11.77 -3.51
CA ASN A 8 -10.22 -11.78 -3.73
C ASN A 8 -9.73 -10.42 -4.23
N VAL A 9 -8.55 -10.02 -3.77
CA VAL A 9 -7.87 -8.81 -4.21
C VAL A 9 -6.98 -9.10 -5.42
N LEU A 10 -7.10 -8.25 -6.43
CA LEU A 10 -6.25 -8.25 -7.62
C LEU A 10 -5.35 -7.01 -7.59
N LEU A 11 -4.04 -7.23 -7.54
CA LEU A 11 -3.05 -6.17 -7.73
C LEU A 11 -2.65 -6.06 -9.20
N LYS A 12 -2.78 -4.87 -9.77
CA LYS A 12 -2.37 -4.59 -11.16
C LYS A 12 -1.46 -3.38 -11.21
N MET A 13 -0.32 -3.48 -11.89
CA MET A 13 0.60 -2.35 -12.05
C MET A 13 -0.13 -1.12 -12.54
N LEU A 14 0.19 0.02 -11.94
CA LEU A 14 -0.42 1.28 -12.35
C LEU A 14 -0.04 1.64 -13.79
N SER A 15 -1.04 2.08 -14.55
CA SER A 15 -0.85 2.68 -15.87
C SER A 15 -1.23 4.16 -15.84
N MET A 16 -0.62 4.96 -16.72
CA MET A 16 -1.01 6.37 -16.89
C MET A 16 -2.48 6.55 -17.32
N LYS A 17 -3.13 5.52 -17.86
CA LYS A 17 -4.57 5.54 -18.17
C LYS A 17 -5.44 5.68 -16.90
N ASP A 18 -4.92 5.28 -15.75
CA ASP A 18 -5.62 5.27 -14.47
C ASP A 18 -5.36 6.56 -13.65
N CYS A 19 -4.65 7.55 -14.21
CA CYS A 19 -4.17 8.73 -13.46
C CYS A 19 -5.28 9.52 -12.76
N ASN A 20 -6.42 9.73 -13.44
CA ASN A 20 -7.57 10.44 -12.85
C ASN A 20 -8.12 9.69 -11.64
N GLU A 21 -8.28 8.37 -11.74
CA GLU A 21 -8.88 7.55 -10.68
C GLU A 21 -7.96 7.50 -9.45
N ILE A 22 -6.66 7.34 -9.64
CA ILE A 22 -5.69 7.37 -8.54
C ILE A 22 -5.62 8.75 -7.88
N PHE A 23 -5.67 9.82 -8.67
CA PHE A 23 -5.68 11.17 -8.13
C PHE A 23 -6.91 11.43 -7.24
N CYS A 24 -8.11 11.02 -7.69
CA CYS A 24 -9.33 11.11 -6.89
C CYS A 24 -9.22 10.27 -5.60
N ILE A 25 -8.80 9.01 -5.72
CA ILE A 25 -8.60 8.13 -4.56
C ILE A 25 -7.61 8.73 -3.56
N SER A 26 -6.55 9.39 -4.02
CA SER A 26 -5.54 10.02 -3.15
C SER A 26 -6.11 11.17 -2.30
N ARG A 27 -7.22 11.79 -2.74
CA ARG A 27 -7.87 12.90 -2.05
C ARG A 27 -8.95 12.45 -1.07
N GLU A 28 -9.61 11.34 -1.36
CA GLU A 28 -10.79 10.87 -0.63
C GLU A 28 -10.54 9.59 0.17
N GLY A 29 -9.50 8.85 -0.17
CA GLY A 29 -9.19 7.55 0.39
C GLY A 29 -8.51 7.61 1.75
N ILE A 30 -8.63 6.50 2.49
CA ILE A 30 -7.88 6.24 3.70
C ILE A 30 -6.43 5.95 3.31
N VAL A 31 -5.53 6.80 3.76
CA VAL A 31 -4.08 6.69 3.55
C VAL A 31 -3.41 6.08 4.79
N THR A 32 -2.65 5.00 4.61
CA THR A 32 -1.83 4.46 5.70
C THR A 32 -0.44 5.09 5.71
N GLY A 33 -0.06 5.63 6.87
CA GLY A 33 1.17 6.39 7.04
C GLY A 33 1.05 7.78 6.41
N ASN A 34 2.19 8.39 6.08
CA ASN A 34 2.27 9.77 5.60
C ASN A 34 2.95 9.87 4.24
N PHE A 35 2.78 8.86 3.37
CA PHE A 35 3.56 8.80 2.13
C PHE A 35 3.25 9.95 1.16
N LEU A 36 2.03 10.50 1.17
CA LEU A 36 1.69 11.67 0.36
C LEU A 36 2.56 12.88 0.74
N GLN A 37 2.77 13.08 2.05
CA GLN A 37 3.65 14.13 2.58
C GLN A 37 5.13 13.79 2.40
N ASP A 38 5.53 12.55 2.71
CA ASP A 38 6.93 12.09 2.60
C ASP A 38 7.44 12.21 1.14
N LEU A 39 6.57 11.97 0.15
CA LEU A 39 6.88 12.10 -1.28
C LEU A 39 6.60 13.49 -1.85
N GLN A 40 6.11 14.42 -1.03
CA GLN A 40 5.74 15.78 -1.41
C GLN A 40 4.80 15.79 -2.63
N LEU A 41 3.73 14.99 -2.58
CA LEU A 41 2.75 14.89 -3.66
C LEU A 41 1.70 15.99 -3.49
N ASN A 42 2.03 17.21 -3.94
CA ASN A 42 1.21 18.41 -3.84
C ASN A 42 0.69 18.91 -5.20
N GLU A 43 0.80 18.08 -6.24
CA GLU A 43 0.36 18.41 -7.59
C GLU A 43 -1.17 18.57 -7.66
N ASN A 44 -1.62 19.56 -8.44
CA ASN A 44 -3.03 19.78 -8.70
C ASN A 44 -3.53 19.11 -9.99
N SER A 45 -2.61 18.55 -10.78
CA SER A 45 -2.91 17.84 -12.02
C SER A 45 -2.83 16.33 -11.81
N PRO A 46 -3.85 15.55 -12.24
CA PRO A 46 -3.82 14.09 -12.14
C PRO A 46 -2.62 13.45 -12.84
N ILE A 47 -2.21 14.02 -13.97
CA ILE A 47 -1.09 13.51 -14.77
C ILE A 47 0.23 13.74 -14.03
N GLU A 48 0.48 14.97 -13.58
CA GLU A 48 1.71 15.33 -12.86
C GLU A 48 1.84 14.56 -11.56
N PHE A 49 0.74 14.47 -10.80
CA PHE A 49 0.67 13.67 -9.58
C PHE A 49 1.07 12.22 -9.86
N THR A 50 0.48 11.60 -10.89
CA THR A 50 0.71 10.19 -11.20
C THR A 50 2.14 9.96 -11.71
N GLN A 51 2.68 10.87 -12.53
CA GLN A 51 4.06 10.83 -12.98
C GLN A 51 5.03 10.91 -11.81
N ARG A 52 4.81 11.84 -10.88
CA ARG A 52 5.65 11.97 -9.69
C ARG A 52 5.54 10.76 -8.78
N LEU A 53 4.32 10.26 -8.57
CA LEU A 53 4.09 9.04 -7.79
C LEU A 53 4.84 7.85 -8.40
N LEU A 54 4.77 7.65 -9.72
CA LEU A 54 5.52 6.60 -10.43
C LEU A 54 7.03 6.80 -10.34
N TRP A 55 7.52 8.04 -10.41
CA TRP A 55 8.93 8.36 -10.31
C TRP A 55 9.52 8.05 -8.92
N LEU A 56 8.78 8.39 -7.87
CA LEU A 56 9.25 8.31 -6.49
C LEU A 56 8.97 6.95 -5.81
N SER A 57 8.05 6.16 -6.37
CA SER A 57 7.67 4.86 -5.82
C SER A 57 8.34 3.69 -6.53
N LYS A 58 8.27 2.53 -5.89
CA LYS A 58 8.62 1.21 -6.43
C LYS A 58 7.40 0.31 -6.25
N GLY A 59 7.15 -0.57 -7.22
CA GLY A 59 6.04 -1.52 -7.14
C GLY A 59 4.72 -0.85 -6.81
N LEU A 60 4.29 0.09 -7.66
CA LEU A 60 3.01 0.78 -7.53
C LEU A 60 1.91 -0.03 -8.23
N TYR A 61 0.97 -0.53 -7.44
CA TYR A 61 -0.12 -1.39 -7.89
C TYR A 61 -1.47 -0.80 -7.50
N THR A 62 -2.39 -0.80 -8.45
CA THR A 62 -3.83 -0.59 -8.21
C THR A 62 -4.42 -1.82 -7.49
N ILE A 63 -5.35 -1.56 -6.58
CA ILE A 63 -6.13 -2.56 -5.85
C ILE A 63 -7.49 -2.66 -6.53
N ARG A 64 -7.84 -3.86 -6.98
CA ARG A 64 -9.11 -4.19 -7.65
C ARG A 64 -9.70 -5.42 -6.98
N LEU A 65 -10.99 -5.66 -7.17
CA LEU A 65 -11.67 -6.83 -6.61
C LEU A 65 -12.03 -7.79 -7.74
N ASP A 66 -11.95 -9.10 -7.47
CA ASP A 66 -12.19 -10.14 -8.47
C ASP A 66 -13.59 -10.09 -9.13
N TYR A 67 -14.60 -9.70 -8.36
CA TYR A 67 -15.97 -9.54 -8.88
C TYR A 67 -16.18 -8.28 -9.72
N ASP A 68 -15.28 -7.29 -9.64
CA ASP A 68 -15.28 -6.08 -10.47
C ASP A 68 -13.84 -5.62 -10.76
N PRO A 69 -13.13 -6.32 -11.66
CA PRO A 69 -11.71 -6.09 -11.91
C PRO A 69 -11.45 -4.78 -12.67
N LYS A 70 -12.49 -4.11 -13.18
CA LYS A 70 -12.35 -2.84 -13.91
C LYS A 70 -12.22 -1.66 -12.96
N LYS A 71 -12.93 -1.69 -11.82
CA LYS A 71 -12.94 -0.63 -10.81
C LYS A 71 -11.69 -0.64 -9.94
N ILE A 72 -11.02 0.51 -9.80
CA ILE A 72 -9.93 0.67 -8.84
C ILE A 72 -10.55 1.10 -7.52
N VAL A 73 -10.25 0.35 -6.46
CA VAL A 73 -10.73 0.67 -5.10
C VAL A 73 -9.65 1.27 -4.22
N GLY A 74 -8.39 1.22 -4.66
CA GLY A 74 -7.24 1.75 -3.96
C GLY A 74 -5.95 1.53 -4.75
N TYR A 75 -4.82 1.86 -4.14
CA TYR A 75 -3.50 1.51 -4.63
C TYR A 75 -2.53 1.32 -3.46
N THR A 76 -1.45 0.60 -3.73
CA THR A 76 -0.39 0.29 -2.77
C THR A 76 0.95 0.48 -3.45
N LEU A 77 1.96 0.85 -2.67
CA LEU A 77 3.30 1.09 -3.17
C LEU A 77 4.37 0.78 -2.14
N PHE A 78 5.58 0.58 -2.66
CA PHE A 78 6.79 0.81 -1.92
C PHE A 78 7.34 2.20 -2.20
N TYR A 79 7.93 2.83 -1.20
CA TYR A 79 8.75 4.01 -1.41
C TYR A 79 9.95 3.96 -0.49
N ARG A 80 10.97 4.73 -0.84
CA ARG A 80 12.20 4.82 -0.04
C ARG A 80 12.29 6.21 0.56
N LEU A 81 12.57 6.26 1.86
CA LEU A 81 12.94 7.48 2.55
C LEU A 81 14.26 7.22 3.26
N ASN A 82 15.30 7.97 2.90
CA ASN A 82 16.68 7.74 3.33
C ASN A 82 17.15 6.31 2.99
N VAL A 83 17.51 5.52 3.99
CA VAL A 83 18.00 4.13 3.85
C VAL A 83 16.91 3.08 3.99
N ALA A 84 15.68 3.46 4.35
CA ALA A 84 14.60 2.53 4.66
C ALA A 84 13.55 2.45 3.54
N PHE A 85 13.04 1.24 3.31
CA PHE A 85 11.88 0.99 2.47
C PHE A 85 10.60 0.98 3.31
N PHE A 86 9.57 1.61 2.78
CA PHE A 86 8.26 1.71 3.40
C PHE A 86 7.21 1.15 2.47
N ARG A 87 6.16 0.57 3.05
CA ARG A 87 4.96 0.12 2.35
C ARG A 87 3.79 0.96 2.82
N SER A 88 3.05 1.51 1.87
CA SER A 88 1.84 2.29 2.15
C SER A 88 0.74 1.91 1.17
N LEU A 89 -0.50 2.12 1.62
CA LEU A 89 -1.70 1.99 0.81
C LEU A 89 -2.55 3.26 0.91
N CYS A 90 -3.33 3.50 -0.14
CA CYS A 90 -4.46 4.42 -0.14
C CYS A 90 -5.67 3.67 -0.69
N ILE A 91 -6.79 3.66 0.03
CA ILE A 91 -7.96 2.87 -0.35
C ILE A 91 -9.25 3.61 0.01
N LEU A 92 -10.26 3.49 -0.83
CA LEU A 92 -11.58 4.04 -0.54
C LEU A 92 -12.16 3.43 0.75
N SER A 93 -12.81 4.25 1.57
CA SER A 93 -13.31 3.89 2.90
C SER A 93 -14.20 2.64 2.91
N ASP A 94 -15.10 2.51 1.92
CA ASP A 94 -16.02 1.37 1.79
C ASP A 94 -15.31 0.01 1.62
N PHE A 95 -14.06 0.05 1.20
CA PHE A 95 -13.20 -1.10 0.93
C PHE A 95 -12.09 -1.30 1.96
N TYR A 96 -12.00 -0.43 2.97
CA TYR A 96 -11.08 -0.60 4.10
C TYR A 96 -11.58 -1.69 5.05
N ARG A 97 -11.37 -2.95 4.67
CA ARG A 97 -11.80 -4.14 5.42
C ARG A 97 -10.62 -5.04 5.75
N PRO A 98 -10.57 -5.67 6.93
CA PRO A 98 -9.42 -6.49 7.36
C PRO A 98 -9.01 -7.57 6.35
N ASN A 99 -9.98 -8.22 5.70
CA ASN A 99 -9.72 -9.25 4.69
C ASN A 99 -9.09 -8.72 3.39
N ILE A 100 -9.44 -7.50 2.97
CA ILE A 100 -8.84 -6.84 1.80
C ILE A 100 -7.42 -6.37 2.14
N ILE A 101 -7.27 -5.69 3.28
CA ILE A 101 -5.98 -5.15 3.73
C ILE A 101 -4.97 -6.27 3.97
N SER A 102 -5.39 -7.40 4.56
CA SER A 102 -4.52 -8.58 4.74
C SER A 102 -4.02 -9.14 3.41
N GLN A 103 -4.91 -9.31 2.41
CA GLN A 103 -4.52 -9.81 1.09
C GLN A 103 -3.56 -8.86 0.37
N VAL A 104 -3.78 -7.54 0.45
CA VAL A 104 -2.87 -6.54 -0.10
C VAL A 104 -1.49 -6.65 0.56
N HIS A 105 -1.44 -6.77 1.89
CA HIS A 105 -0.17 -6.88 2.61
C HIS A 105 0.59 -8.17 2.30
N GLU A 106 -0.11 -9.29 2.17
CA GLU A 106 0.47 -10.58 1.80
C GLU A 106 1.10 -10.50 0.40
N GLN A 107 0.30 -10.13 -0.61
CA GLN A 107 0.77 -10.01 -2.00
C GLN A 107 1.91 -9.00 -2.13
N MET A 108 1.83 -7.85 -1.45
CA MET A 108 2.93 -6.89 -1.46
C MET A 108 4.18 -7.43 -0.79
N SER A 109 4.07 -8.18 0.31
CA SER A 109 5.26 -8.75 0.98
C SER A 109 5.99 -9.74 0.07
N GLU A 110 5.26 -10.55 -0.69
CA GLU A 110 5.83 -11.45 -1.69
C GLU A 110 6.49 -10.68 -2.84
N LEU A 111 5.80 -9.70 -3.44
CA LEU A 111 6.35 -8.83 -4.48
C LEU A 111 7.62 -8.12 -4.00
N GLY A 112 7.59 -7.58 -2.77
CA GLY A 112 8.73 -6.91 -2.15
C GLY A 112 9.94 -7.83 -2.06
N LYS A 113 9.75 -9.04 -1.51
CA LYS A 113 10.82 -10.01 -1.30
C LYS A 113 11.37 -10.55 -2.62
N PHE A 114 10.50 -11.01 -3.50
CA PHE A 114 10.89 -11.81 -4.67
C PHE A 114 11.10 -10.98 -5.94
N CYS A 115 10.41 -9.85 -6.11
CA CYS A 115 10.53 -9.02 -7.32
C CYS A 115 11.39 -7.78 -7.11
N TYR A 116 11.44 -7.22 -5.88
CA TYR A 116 12.13 -5.97 -5.60
C TYR A 116 13.34 -6.10 -4.66
N GLY A 117 13.64 -7.30 -4.15
CA GLY A 117 14.75 -7.53 -3.23
C GLY A 117 14.61 -6.78 -1.89
N ILE A 118 13.40 -6.37 -1.53
CA ILE A 118 13.10 -5.67 -0.28
C ILE A 118 12.96 -6.72 0.83
N THR A 119 14.01 -6.88 1.62
CA THR A 119 14.04 -7.85 2.73
C THR A 119 13.37 -7.33 4.00
N THR A 120 13.41 -6.02 4.22
CA THR A 120 12.79 -5.35 5.37
C THR A 120 11.99 -4.15 4.87
N CYS A 121 10.71 -4.09 5.27
CA CYS A 121 9.83 -2.98 4.92
C CYS A 121 9.10 -2.48 6.16
N ILE A 122 9.18 -1.18 6.40
CA ILE A 122 8.55 -0.54 7.56
C ILE A 122 7.12 -0.15 7.16
N SER A 123 6.15 -0.61 7.95
CA SER A 123 4.79 -0.07 7.88
C SER A 123 4.70 1.10 8.86
N LYS A 124 4.69 2.34 8.34
CA LYS A 124 4.37 3.50 9.18
C LYS A 124 2.88 3.41 9.54
N ARG A 125 2.57 2.98 10.77
CA ARG A 125 1.24 3.19 11.34
C ARG A 125 1.05 4.69 11.57
N ASN A 126 -0.13 5.21 11.27
CA ASN A 126 -0.44 6.61 11.53
C ASN A 126 -0.51 6.80 13.06
N PRO A 127 0.30 7.67 13.70
CA PRO A 127 0.32 7.80 15.16
C PRO A 127 -1.01 8.29 15.76
N LEU A 128 -1.98 8.70 14.93
CA LEU A 128 -3.33 9.08 15.34
C LEU A 128 -4.29 7.89 15.49
N SER A 129 -3.92 6.67 15.10
CA SER A 129 -4.74 5.48 15.35
C SER A 129 -4.38 4.84 16.70
N ASN A 130 -4.70 5.54 17.79
CA ASN A 130 -4.71 4.93 19.13
C ASN A 130 -5.96 4.07 19.30
N SER A 131 -5.91 2.85 18.76
CA SER A 131 -6.74 1.73 19.23
C SER A 131 -6.13 0.41 18.76
N ASP A 132 -5.42 -0.25 19.68
CA ASP A 132 -5.30 -1.70 19.84
C ASP A 132 -5.13 -2.58 18.58
N MET A 133 -3.90 -3.05 18.37
CA MET A 133 -3.51 -4.42 18.74
C MET A 133 -2.04 -4.66 18.38
N GLY A 134 -1.34 -5.23 19.35
CA GLY A 134 0.09 -5.45 19.36
C GLY A 134 0.55 -6.48 18.34
N PHE A 135 1.67 -6.16 17.71
CA PHE A 135 2.72 -7.15 17.44
C PHE A 135 4.04 -6.45 17.78
N SER A 136 4.44 -6.54 19.05
CA SER A 136 5.84 -6.37 19.40
C SER A 136 6.57 -7.64 18.98
N MET A 137 7.29 -7.60 17.87
CA MET A 137 8.37 -8.56 17.68
C MET A 137 9.55 -8.02 18.49
N GLN A 138 9.67 -8.51 19.72
CA GLN A 138 10.84 -8.29 20.55
C GLN A 138 12.05 -8.88 19.82
N LEU A 139 13.09 -8.06 19.68
CA LEU A 139 14.44 -8.49 19.34
C LEU A 139 14.90 -9.47 20.42
N ILE A 140 15.33 -10.67 20.03
CA ILE A 140 16.14 -11.52 20.90
C ILE A 140 17.59 -11.07 20.73
N PRO A 141 18.26 -10.53 21.77
CA PRO A 141 19.71 -10.37 21.75
C PRO A 141 20.32 -11.72 22.12
N GLY A 142 20.91 -12.40 21.13
CA GLY A 142 21.55 -13.70 21.31
C GLY A 142 22.93 -13.72 20.66
N THR A 143 23.93 -13.36 21.44
CA THR A 143 25.35 -13.68 21.24
C THR A 143 25.56 -15.12 20.81
N PHE A 144 26.34 -15.37 19.74
CA PHE A 144 27.26 -16.51 19.70
C PHE A 144 28.47 -16.17 18.83
N THR A 145 29.61 -16.02 19.50
CA THR A 145 30.97 -16.14 18.97
C THR A 145 31.22 -17.56 18.46
N ARG A 146 31.78 -17.68 17.25
CA ARG A 146 33.14 -18.19 17.02
C ARG A 146 33.60 -17.82 15.61
#